data_AF-K2D698-F1
#
_entry.id   AF-K2D698-F1
#
_cell.length_a   1.000
_cell.length_b   1.000
_cell.length_c   1.000
_cell.angle_alpha   90.00
_cell.angle_beta   90.00
_cell.angle_gamma   90.00
#
_symmetry.space_group_name_H-M   'P 1'
#
loop_
_entity.id
_entity.type
_entity.pdbx_description
1 polymer ?
#
loop_
_entity_poly.entity_id
_entity_poly.type
_entity_poly.pdbx_seq_one_letter_code
_entity_poly.pdbx_strand_id
1 'polypeptide(L)'
;MEPKIKSQRGYLLIVAVILIVIVSFIGGSIAYIYIGSSKSNTNILRSNDAFYVANSGLEMVKRSLIARGRSCPHISGNFANVELPAGTPKTGEFTVTGDDVLAFAALSGSITSSSADVTANDASDFASELGTALIENEIITYPKKASNTLQNMKRGVAGTTAAAHPTAPLTTALIKQHMCVLQSVGQVPTTATSSAPDGKRVIREPIAMGMGYLPVDRSLPGLLLMPALIGADNVNLRRTNSVINNIIDPRGCAVAARGSVSLGGASSTAICKSISNPNNVWSGDTEISNNLATFHSYFFSQSLTDMQNAVPLSCRTTNSAQINNLLTSPNCDVVWYNPGSGTLQLPNLTPDPNQKVKTLIVDNNLTVPSGVSMTNGQPVKIIVKNSLTTATNSNNIYAFFYVQNTTTLGRDSTLYGAVASFNVIAGSAQGGITVNYTQAVFDRLSASSTATVSMTSEVYN
;
A
#
# COMPACT_ATOMS: atom_id res chain seq x y z
N MET A 1 -99.23 -27.83 26.68
CA MET A 1 -98.18 -26.88 26.22
C MET A 1 -97.64 -27.42 24.91
N GLU A 2 -98.23 -26.99 23.80
CA GLU A 2 -97.83 -27.38 22.46
C GLU A 2 -96.68 -26.45 22.03
N PRO A 3 -95.46 -26.98 21.81
CA PRO A 3 -94.31 -26.13 21.53
C PRO A 3 -94.45 -25.51 20.12
N LYS A 4 -94.30 -24.18 20.04
CA LYS A 4 -94.29 -23.38 18.81
C LYS A 4 -93.09 -23.73 17.91
N ILE A 5 -93.14 -24.86 17.20
CA ILE A 5 -92.06 -25.38 16.34
C ILE A 5 -91.85 -24.54 15.06
N LYS A 6 -92.84 -23.73 14.63
CA LYS A 6 -92.71 -22.91 13.40
C LYS A 6 -91.72 -21.74 13.51
N SER A 7 -91.41 -21.24 14.71
CA SER A 7 -90.48 -20.11 14.89
C SER A 7 -88.99 -20.52 14.89
N GLN A 8 -88.67 -21.80 15.03
CA GLN A 8 -87.29 -22.28 15.15
C GLN A 8 -86.58 -22.44 13.79
N ARG A 9 -87.33 -22.64 12.70
CA ARG A 9 -86.75 -22.81 11.36
C ARG A 9 -86.18 -21.52 10.77
N GLY A 10 -86.80 -20.37 11.07
CA GLY A 10 -86.30 -19.06 10.62
C GLY A 10 -84.99 -18.65 11.32
N TYR A 11 -84.87 -18.96 12.62
CA TYR A 11 -83.67 -18.66 13.40
C TYR A 11 -82.44 -19.45 12.91
N LEU A 12 -82.61 -20.74 12.60
CA LEU A 12 -81.52 -21.57 12.08
C LEU A 12 -80.94 -21.05 10.76
N LEU A 13 -81.76 -20.50 9.87
CA LEU A 13 -81.30 -19.96 8.59
C LEU A 13 -80.45 -18.69 8.78
N ILE A 14 -80.87 -17.78 9.68
CA ILE A 14 -80.10 -16.57 10.00
C ILE A 14 -78.74 -16.92 10.60
N VAL A 15 -78.71 -17.88 11.54
CA VAL A 15 -77.46 -18.34 12.17
C VAL A 15 -76.51 -18.94 11.12
N ALA A 16 -77.02 -19.75 10.18
CA ALA A 16 -76.22 -20.33 9.12
C ALA A 16 -75.55 -19.27 8.22
N VAL A 17 -76.28 -18.23 7.82
CA VAL A 17 -75.74 -17.14 6.99
C VAL A 17 -74.65 -16.37 7.72
N ILE A 18 -74.87 -16.02 8.99
CA ILE A 18 -73.86 -15.32 9.81
C ILE A 18 -72.59 -16.17 9.94
N LEU A 19 -72.75 -17.48 10.17
CA LEU A 19 -71.62 -18.40 10.31
C LEU A 19 -70.80 -18.51 9.01
N ILE A 20 -71.47 -18.57 7.84
CA ILE A 20 -70.80 -18.56 6.53
C ILE A 20 -70.00 -17.27 6.31
N VAL A 21 -70.56 -16.11 6.68
CA VAL A 21 -69.86 -14.82 6.55
C VAL A 21 -68.64 -14.76 7.47
N ILE A 22 -68.75 -15.21 8.71
CA ILE A 22 -67.64 -15.26 9.67
C ILE A 22 -66.52 -16.17 9.15
N VAL A 23 -66.84 -17.38 8.67
CA VAL A 23 -65.84 -18.31 8.14
C VAL A 23 -65.17 -17.75 6.89
N SER A 24 -65.92 -17.08 6.01
CA SER A 24 -65.38 -16.42 4.83
C SER A 24 -64.42 -15.28 5.20
N PHE A 25 -64.77 -14.49 6.21
CA PHE A 25 -63.93 -13.40 6.71
C PHE A 25 -62.63 -13.90 7.36
N ILE A 26 -62.72 -14.96 8.19
CA ILE A 26 -61.53 -15.60 8.79
C ILE A 26 -60.64 -16.20 7.70
N GLY A 27 -61.23 -16.89 6.72
CA GLY A 27 -60.48 -17.46 5.58
C GLY A 27 -59.74 -16.41 4.78
N GLY A 28 -60.39 -15.28 4.47
CA GLY A 28 -59.75 -14.14 3.80
C GLY A 28 -58.61 -13.53 4.63
N SER A 29 -58.80 -13.39 5.95
CA SER A 29 -57.79 -12.84 6.85
C SER A 29 -56.54 -13.73 6.94
N ILE A 30 -56.71 -15.06 7.02
CA ILE A 30 -55.59 -16.02 7.04
C ILE A 30 -54.80 -15.95 5.73
N ALA A 31 -55.48 -15.92 4.58
CA ALA A 31 -54.83 -15.80 3.27
C ALA A 31 -54.01 -14.50 3.15
N TYR A 32 -54.56 -13.39 3.65
CA TYR A 32 -53.85 -12.10 3.65
C TYR A 32 -52.58 -12.13 4.52
N ILE A 33 -52.66 -12.69 5.74
CA ILE A 33 -51.51 -12.84 6.64
C ILE A 33 -50.45 -13.76 6.01
N TYR A 34 -50.86 -14.84 5.35
CA TYR A 34 -49.94 -15.78 4.69
C TYR A 34 -49.16 -15.11 3.54
N ILE A 35 -49.86 -14.39 2.66
CA ILE A 35 -49.24 -13.65 1.55
C ILE A 35 -48.31 -12.55 2.08
N GLY A 36 -48.74 -11.83 3.13
CA GLY A 36 -47.92 -10.82 3.80
C GLY A 36 -46.64 -11.40 4.40
N SER A 37 -46.72 -12.57 5.06
CA SER A 37 -45.57 -13.25 5.65
C SER A 37 -44.57 -13.73 4.60
N SER A 38 -45.05 -14.26 3.47
CA SER A 38 -44.21 -14.68 2.35
C SER A 38 -43.44 -13.50 1.72
N LYS A 39 -44.11 -12.36 1.53
CA LYS A 39 -43.47 -11.13 1.05
C LYS A 39 -42.44 -10.58 2.04
N SER A 40 -42.75 -10.62 3.34
CA SER A 40 -41.83 -10.22 4.40
C SER A 40 -40.55 -11.07 4.41
N ASN A 41 -40.70 -12.40 4.37
CA ASN A 41 -39.56 -13.33 4.33
C ASN A 41 -38.69 -13.10 3.09
N THR A 42 -39.31 -12.91 1.93
CA THR A 42 -38.60 -12.61 0.68
C THR A 42 -37.81 -11.30 0.77
N ASN A 43 -38.39 -10.25 1.38
CA ASN A 43 -37.71 -8.97 1.58
C ASN A 43 -36.54 -9.08 2.56
N ILE A 44 -36.65 -9.89 3.62
CA ILE A 44 -35.55 -10.16 4.57
C ILE A 44 -34.40 -10.86 3.85
N LEU A 45 -34.69 -11.93 3.09
CA LEU A 45 -33.67 -12.66 2.32
C LEU A 45 -32.95 -11.73 1.32
N ARG A 46 -33.71 -10.97 0.53
CA ARG A 46 -33.13 -10.01 -0.44
C ARG A 46 -32.32 -8.90 0.21
N SER A 47 -32.74 -8.46 1.39
CA SER A 47 -31.97 -7.52 2.21
C SER A 47 -30.63 -8.12 2.63
N ASN A 48 -30.60 -9.39 3.05
CA ASN A 48 -29.37 -10.07 3.46
C ASN A 48 -28.44 -10.26 2.27
N ASP A 49 -28.97 -10.66 1.11
CA ASP A 49 -28.19 -10.77 -0.13
C ASP A 49 -27.58 -9.42 -0.51
N ALA A 50 -28.35 -8.33 -0.48
CA ALA A 50 -27.86 -6.98 -0.74
C ALA A 50 -26.78 -6.54 0.26
N PHE A 51 -26.88 -6.96 1.52
CA PHE A 51 -25.84 -6.70 2.53
C PHE A 51 -24.53 -7.42 2.19
N TYR A 52 -24.58 -8.71 1.83
CA TYR A 52 -23.38 -9.46 1.46
C TYR A 52 -22.72 -8.90 0.20
N VAL A 53 -23.52 -8.51 -0.80
CA VAL A 53 -23.05 -7.85 -2.03
C VAL A 53 -22.36 -6.53 -1.70
N ALA A 54 -22.95 -5.70 -0.84
CA ALA A 54 -22.32 -4.46 -0.37
C ALA A 54 -20.99 -4.75 0.34
N ASN A 55 -20.96 -5.75 1.22
CA ASN A 55 -19.78 -6.12 1.99
C ASN A 55 -18.64 -6.63 1.08
N SER A 56 -18.94 -7.45 0.07
CA SER A 56 -17.97 -7.89 -0.92
C SER A 56 -17.35 -6.72 -1.70
N GLY A 57 -18.16 -5.75 -2.11
CA GLY A 57 -17.67 -4.54 -2.76
C GLY A 57 -16.70 -3.74 -1.88
N LEU A 58 -17.04 -3.63 -0.59
CA LEU A 58 -16.22 -2.95 0.41
C LEU A 58 -14.86 -3.66 0.60
N GLU A 59 -14.85 -4.98 0.77
CA GLU A 59 -13.63 -5.77 0.93
C GLU A 59 -12.71 -5.72 -0.31
N MET A 60 -13.30 -5.73 -1.51
CA MET A 60 -12.54 -5.58 -2.75
C MET A 60 -11.80 -4.23 -2.78
N VAL A 61 -12.48 -3.15 -2.40
CA VAL A 61 -11.90 -1.81 -2.39
C VAL A 61 -10.87 -1.63 -1.28
N LYS A 62 -11.13 -2.16 -0.07
CA LYS A 62 -10.12 -2.23 1.01
C LYS A 62 -8.82 -2.88 0.54
N ARG A 63 -8.95 -4.02 -0.14
CA ARG A 63 -7.78 -4.69 -0.72
C ARG A 63 -7.08 -3.84 -1.77
N SER A 64 -7.82 -3.13 -2.62
CA SER A 64 -7.23 -2.22 -3.61
C SER A 64 -6.53 -1.01 -2.95
N LEU A 65 -7.08 -0.46 -1.87
CA LEU A 65 -6.44 0.60 -1.09
C LEU A 65 -5.10 0.13 -0.53
N ILE A 66 -5.09 -1.01 0.16
CA ILE A 66 -3.90 -1.52 0.85
C ILE A 66 -2.85 -2.03 -0.14
N ALA A 67 -3.27 -2.80 -1.16
CA ALA A 67 -2.33 -3.47 -2.07
C ALA A 67 -1.80 -2.59 -3.20
N ARG A 68 -2.60 -1.61 -3.66
CA ARG A 68 -2.25 -0.77 -4.83
C ARG A 68 -1.97 0.69 -4.46
N GLY A 69 -2.12 1.08 -3.19
CA GLY A 69 -1.89 2.46 -2.75
C GLY A 69 -2.75 3.48 -3.48
N ARG A 70 -3.96 3.11 -3.94
CA ARG A 70 -4.87 4.07 -4.57
C ARG A 70 -5.29 5.13 -3.54
N SER A 71 -5.40 6.38 -3.97
CA SER A 71 -5.98 7.44 -3.15
C SER A 71 -7.49 7.25 -3.02
N CYS A 72 -8.06 7.66 -1.88
CA CYS A 72 -9.48 7.51 -1.57
C CYS A 72 -10.42 8.14 -2.61
N PRO A 73 -10.17 9.37 -3.13
CA PRO A 73 -11.08 10.02 -4.09
C PRO A 73 -11.18 9.28 -5.43
N HIS A 74 -10.20 8.43 -5.77
CA HIS A 74 -10.21 7.63 -7.00
C HIS A 74 -10.97 6.30 -6.86
N ILE A 75 -11.61 6.09 -5.71
CA ILE A 75 -12.48 4.95 -5.49
C ILE A 75 -13.87 5.35 -5.95
N SER A 76 -14.16 5.07 -7.22
CA SER A 76 -15.52 4.99 -7.72
C SER A 76 -15.62 3.80 -8.67
N GLY A 77 -16.71 3.04 -8.55
CA GLY A 77 -16.93 1.92 -9.43
C GLY A 77 -18.30 1.30 -9.23
N ASN A 78 -18.92 0.95 -10.36
CA ASN A 78 -20.14 0.16 -10.43
C ASN A 78 -19.78 -1.23 -10.93
N PHE A 79 -20.15 -2.25 -10.16
CA PHE A 79 -19.92 -3.64 -10.50
C PHE A 79 -21.27 -4.31 -10.60
N ALA A 80 -21.63 -4.67 -11.83
CA ALA A 80 -22.82 -5.47 -12.11
C ALA A 80 -22.46 -6.96 -12.14
N ASN A 81 -23.47 -7.82 -12.09
CA ASN A 81 -23.34 -9.25 -12.31
C ASN A 81 -22.51 -10.02 -11.27
N VAL A 82 -22.57 -9.62 -9.99
CA VAL A 82 -21.94 -10.36 -8.89
C VAL A 82 -22.72 -11.65 -8.66
N GLU A 83 -22.06 -12.80 -8.82
CA GLU A 83 -22.67 -14.09 -8.53
C GLU A 83 -23.02 -14.20 -7.04
N LEU A 84 -24.29 -14.48 -6.77
CA LEU A 84 -24.79 -14.77 -5.42
C LEU A 84 -24.62 -16.27 -5.12
N PRO A 85 -24.65 -16.68 -3.83
CA PRO A 85 -24.56 -18.09 -3.44
C PRO A 85 -25.52 -18.98 -4.23
N ALA A 86 -25.05 -20.19 -4.55
CA ALA A 86 -25.75 -21.15 -5.41
C ALA A 86 -27.22 -21.33 -4.99
N GLY A 87 -28.14 -21.19 -5.96
CA GLY A 87 -29.58 -21.31 -5.75
C GLY A 87 -30.38 -20.00 -5.89
N THR A 88 -29.71 -18.86 -6.08
CA THR A 88 -30.36 -17.59 -6.45
C THR A 88 -30.16 -17.32 -7.95
N PRO A 89 -31.22 -17.32 -8.78
CA PRO A 89 -31.10 -17.10 -10.24
C PRO A 89 -30.82 -15.61 -10.59
N LYS A 90 -30.31 -14.83 -9.63
CA LYS A 90 -30.14 -13.39 -9.73
C LYS A 90 -28.69 -13.03 -9.44
N THR A 91 -28.20 -12.04 -10.16
CA THR A 91 -26.93 -11.41 -9.85
C THR A 91 -27.13 -10.20 -8.96
N GLY A 92 -26.18 -9.97 -8.05
CA GLY A 92 -26.09 -8.74 -7.29
C GLY A 92 -25.38 -7.64 -8.07
N GLU A 93 -25.58 -6.40 -7.65
CA GLU A 93 -24.79 -5.27 -8.11
C GLU A 93 -24.31 -4.47 -6.90
N PHE A 94 -23.10 -3.90 -6.97
CA PHE A 94 -22.68 -2.93 -5.98
C PHE A 94 -22.02 -1.70 -6.61
N THR A 95 -22.17 -0.58 -5.93
CA THR A 95 -21.45 0.66 -6.20
C THR A 95 -20.59 0.99 -4.98
N VAL A 96 -19.29 1.25 -5.19
CA VAL A 96 -18.43 1.76 -4.12
C VAL A 96 -17.99 3.19 -4.44
N THR A 97 -18.05 4.04 -3.44
CA THR A 97 -17.47 5.39 -3.45
C THR A 97 -16.53 5.56 -2.26
N GLY A 98 -15.44 6.30 -2.44
CA GLY A 98 -14.54 6.69 -1.37
C GLY A 98 -14.48 8.20 -1.24
N ASP A 99 -14.73 8.69 -0.03
CA ASP A 99 -14.61 10.11 0.31
C ASP A 99 -13.40 10.29 1.22
N ASP A 100 -12.46 11.15 0.81
CA ASP A 100 -11.28 11.48 1.60
C ASP A 100 -11.61 12.58 2.59
N VAL A 101 -11.35 12.33 3.87
CA VAL A 101 -11.58 13.26 4.96
C VAL A 101 -10.23 13.61 5.57
N LEU A 102 -9.74 14.79 5.22
CA LEU A 102 -8.52 15.39 5.76
C LEU A 102 -8.89 16.64 6.56
N ALA A 103 -8.76 16.57 7.88
CA ALA A 103 -9.10 17.66 8.78
C ALA A 103 -8.02 17.84 9.85
N PHE A 104 -7.79 19.08 10.27
CA PHE A 104 -6.90 19.40 11.38
C PHE A 104 -7.41 20.61 12.13
N ALA A 105 -7.23 20.61 13.44
CA ALA A 105 -7.71 21.67 14.30
C ALA A 105 -6.90 21.73 15.60
N ALA A 106 -6.96 22.87 16.28
CA ALA A 106 -6.44 23.02 17.63
C ALA A 106 -7.50 22.57 18.65
N LEU A 107 -7.09 21.97 19.77
CA LEU A 107 -8.01 21.76 20.89
C LEU A 107 -8.46 23.12 21.46
N SER A 108 -9.76 23.28 21.73
CA SER A 108 -10.32 24.49 22.34
C SER A 108 -10.11 24.54 23.86
N GLY A 109 -9.71 23.44 24.48
CA GLY A 109 -9.41 23.32 25.89
C GLY A 109 -8.64 22.02 26.20
N SER A 110 -7.92 22.00 27.32
CA SER A 110 -7.19 20.81 27.77
C SER A 110 -8.14 19.63 27.95
N ILE A 111 -7.69 18.42 27.59
CA ILE A 111 -8.40 17.17 27.87
C ILE A 111 -7.56 16.27 28.77
N THR A 112 -8.21 15.49 29.63
CA THR A 112 -7.57 14.49 30.50
C THR A 112 -7.64 13.12 29.82
N SER A 113 -6.94 12.11 30.36
CA SER A 113 -7.01 10.73 29.84
C SER A 113 -8.40 10.08 29.96
N SER A 114 -9.29 10.64 30.78
CA SER A 114 -10.66 10.16 30.98
C SER A 114 -11.74 11.00 30.28
N SER A 115 -11.36 12.07 29.57
CA SER A 115 -12.33 12.89 28.82
C SER A 115 -13.08 12.02 27.80
N ALA A 116 -14.41 12.08 27.85
CA ALA A 116 -15.31 11.39 26.92
C ALA A 116 -15.63 12.22 25.67
N ASP A 117 -15.34 13.52 25.69
CA ASP A 117 -15.55 14.43 24.56
C ASP A 117 -14.30 15.30 24.36
N VAL A 118 -14.08 15.74 23.11
CA VAL A 118 -13.04 16.72 22.77
C VAL A 118 -13.63 17.81 21.89
N THR A 119 -13.40 19.06 22.25
CA THR A 119 -13.83 20.22 21.45
C THR A 119 -12.62 20.79 20.72
N ALA A 120 -12.73 20.89 19.40
CA ALA A 120 -11.78 21.57 18.55
C ALA A 120 -12.17 23.05 18.40
N ASN A 121 -11.22 23.90 17.98
CA ASN A 121 -11.53 25.29 17.65
C ASN A 121 -12.42 25.38 16.39
N ASP A 122 -12.19 24.50 15.41
CA ASP A 122 -13.01 24.32 14.23
C ASP A 122 -13.00 22.84 13.84
N ALA A 123 -14.16 22.18 13.89
CA ALA A 123 -14.29 20.78 13.47
C ALA A 123 -15.12 20.64 12.19
N SER A 124 -15.33 21.69 11.39
CA SER A 124 -16.20 21.67 10.20
C SER A 124 -15.86 20.52 9.25
N ASP A 125 -14.57 20.32 8.96
CA ASP A 125 -14.07 19.29 8.03
C ASP A 125 -13.95 17.89 8.64
N PHE A 126 -14.11 17.74 9.97
CA PHE A 126 -14.08 16.42 10.61
C PHE A 126 -15.32 15.59 10.21
N ALA A 127 -15.15 14.27 10.08
CA ALA A 127 -16.25 13.34 9.82
C ALA A 127 -17.37 13.53 10.86
N SER A 128 -18.62 13.56 10.38
CA SER A 128 -19.77 13.75 11.27
C SER A 128 -20.06 12.52 12.13
N GLU A 129 -19.70 11.33 11.65
CA GLU A 129 -20.00 10.04 12.27
C GLU A 129 -18.84 9.06 12.10
N LEU A 130 -18.70 8.14 13.05
CA LEU A 130 -17.72 7.04 13.06
C LEU A 130 -16.27 7.49 12.78
N GLY A 131 -15.87 8.66 13.26
CA GLY A 131 -14.56 9.20 12.93
C GLY A 131 -13.43 8.61 13.77
N THR A 132 -12.23 8.60 13.21
CA THR A 132 -10.98 8.35 13.94
C THR A 132 -10.09 9.57 13.80
N ALA A 133 -9.44 10.00 14.88
CA ALA A 133 -8.56 11.16 14.90
C ALA A 133 -7.30 10.86 15.72
N LEU A 134 -6.25 11.63 15.49
CA LEU A 134 -4.97 11.58 16.19
C LEU A 134 -4.78 12.89 16.96
N ILE A 135 -4.49 12.79 18.25
CA ILE A 135 -4.06 13.92 19.09
C ILE A 135 -2.64 13.60 19.55
N GLU A 136 -1.66 14.35 19.04
CA GLU A 136 -0.23 14.05 19.26
C GLU A 136 0.12 12.59 18.86
N ASN A 137 0.34 11.70 19.84
CA ASN A 137 0.62 10.27 19.64
C ASN A 137 -0.55 9.36 20.09
N GLU A 138 -1.70 9.92 20.41
CA GLU A 138 -2.88 9.17 20.82
C GLU A 138 -3.91 9.09 19.69
N ILE A 139 -4.35 7.87 19.36
CA ILE A 139 -5.45 7.65 18.44
C ILE A 139 -6.74 7.55 19.24
N ILE A 140 -7.75 8.31 18.81
CA ILE A 140 -9.11 8.31 19.36
C ILE A 140 -10.11 7.91 18.28
N THR A 141 -11.21 7.29 18.69
CA THR A 141 -12.39 7.06 17.82
C THR A 141 -13.60 7.75 18.43
N TYR A 142 -14.52 8.26 17.61
CA TYR A 142 -15.74 8.90 18.08
C TYR A 142 -16.93 8.51 17.19
N PRO A 143 -18.08 8.15 17.78
CA PRO A 143 -19.25 7.75 17.00
C PRO A 143 -19.94 8.93 16.31
N LYS A 144 -19.84 10.14 16.86
CA LYS A 144 -20.54 11.34 16.34
C LYS A 144 -19.82 12.64 16.66
N LYS A 145 -20.06 13.65 15.83
CA LYS A 145 -19.65 15.05 16.03
C LYS A 145 -20.89 15.93 16.20
N ALA A 146 -20.87 16.82 17.18
CA ALA A 146 -21.89 17.86 17.37
C ALA A 146 -21.22 19.23 17.39
N SER A 147 -21.46 20.05 16.35
CA SER A 147 -20.72 21.30 16.13
C SER A 147 -19.21 21.03 16.11
N ASN A 148 -18.44 21.71 16.96
CA ASN A 148 -16.99 21.53 17.09
C ASN A 148 -16.56 20.45 18.11
N THR A 149 -17.51 19.69 18.68
CA THR A 149 -17.24 18.67 19.70
C THR A 149 -17.36 17.27 19.12
N LEU A 150 -16.28 16.48 19.21
CA LEU A 150 -16.29 15.05 18.96
C LEU A 150 -16.78 14.36 20.23
N GLN A 151 -17.91 13.66 20.17
CA GLN A 151 -18.63 13.17 21.35
C GLN A 151 -18.46 11.67 21.56
N ASN A 152 -18.50 11.24 22.83
CA ASN A 152 -18.41 9.83 23.25
C ASN A 152 -17.17 9.14 22.67
N MET A 153 -16.04 9.84 22.65
CA MET A 153 -14.79 9.31 22.14
C MET A 153 -14.28 8.15 23.00
N LYS A 154 -13.77 7.12 22.32
CA LYS A 154 -12.94 6.09 22.93
C LYS A 154 -11.48 6.47 22.72
N ARG A 155 -10.78 6.60 23.85
CA ARG A 155 -9.37 7.01 23.98
C ARG A 155 -8.42 5.82 23.85
N GLY A 156 -7.15 6.09 23.53
CA GLY A 156 -6.08 5.08 23.52
C GLY A 156 -6.40 3.87 22.63
N VAL A 157 -6.90 4.07 21.42
CA VAL A 157 -7.20 2.95 20.51
C VAL A 157 -5.97 2.56 19.69
N ALA A 158 -6.05 1.42 19.01
CA ALA A 158 -4.99 0.92 18.11
C ALA A 158 -3.59 0.82 18.77
N GLY A 159 -3.55 0.48 20.07
CA GLY A 159 -2.31 0.32 20.83
C GLY A 159 -1.72 1.60 21.40
N THR A 160 -2.38 2.74 21.23
CA THR A 160 -2.00 3.99 21.91
C THR A 160 -2.52 4.03 23.34
N THR A 161 -1.95 4.88 24.19
CA THR A 161 -2.38 5.06 25.58
C THR A 161 -3.15 6.37 25.70
N ALA A 162 -4.28 6.36 26.43
CA ALA A 162 -5.04 7.56 26.74
C ALA A 162 -4.19 8.54 27.58
N ALA A 163 -3.90 9.72 27.04
CA ALA A 163 -3.04 10.73 27.64
C ALA A 163 -3.81 12.02 27.95
N ALA A 164 -3.24 12.88 28.79
CA ALA A 164 -3.73 14.25 28.94
C ALA A 164 -3.07 15.13 27.87
N HIS A 165 -3.85 16.01 27.23
CA HIS A 165 -3.36 16.94 26.22
C HIS A 165 -3.65 18.38 26.68
N PRO A 166 -2.66 19.08 27.26
CA PRO A 166 -2.85 20.43 27.76
C PRO A 166 -2.92 21.47 26.62
N THR A 167 -3.75 22.51 26.76
CA THR A 167 -3.80 23.67 25.84
C THR A 167 -2.85 24.81 26.26
N ALA A 168 -1.78 24.48 26.98
CA ALA A 168 -0.86 25.46 27.55
C ALA A 168 -0.19 26.35 26.48
N PRO A 169 0.19 27.61 26.80
CA PRO A 169 0.43 28.70 25.84
C PRO A 169 1.60 28.51 24.86
N LEU A 170 2.33 27.39 24.92
CA LEU A 170 3.51 27.15 24.08
C LEU A 170 3.32 26.03 23.04
N THR A 171 2.30 25.17 23.18
CA THR A 171 1.98 24.13 22.19
C THR A 171 0.50 23.78 22.28
N THR A 172 -0.34 24.43 21.47
CA THR A 172 -1.75 24.00 21.35
C THR A 172 -1.77 22.60 20.75
N ALA A 173 -2.25 21.61 21.51
CA ALA A 173 -2.41 20.26 21.01
C ALA A 173 -3.24 20.27 19.73
N LEU A 174 -2.70 19.67 18.68
CA LEU A 174 -3.37 19.53 17.39
C LEU A 174 -4.10 18.20 17.34
N ILE A 175 -5.37 18.26 16.99
CA ILE A 175 -6.14 17.10 16.58
C ILE A 175 -6.14 17.03 15.05
N LYS A 176 -5.81 15.86 14.52
CA LYS A 176 -5.70 15.60 13.08
C LYS A 176 -6.57 14.41 12.72
N GLN A 177 -7.12 14.44 11.53
CA GLN A 177 -7.91 13.35 10.98
C GLN A 177 -7.53 13.18 9.52
N HIS A 178 -7.23 11.94 9.16
CA HIS A 178 -7.02 11.54 7.80
C HIS A 178 -7.62 10.15 7.64
N MET A 179 -8.76 10.06 6.97
CA MET A 179 -9.44 8.79 6.75
C MET A 179 -10.11 8.74 5.38
N CYS A 180 -10.23 7.53 4.85
CA CYS A 180 -11.07 7.24 3.71
C CYS A 180 -12.40 6.68 4.19
N VAL A 181 -13.49 7.38 3.94
CA VAL A 181 -14.84 6.87 4.21
C VAL A 181 -15.30 6.12 2.97
N LEU A 182 -15.27 4.79 3.05
CA LEU A 182 -15.80 3.95 1.99
C LEU A 182 -17.30 3.76 2.19
N GLN A 183 -18.07 3.99 1.14
CA GLN A 183 -19.47 3.63 1.08
C GLN A 183 -19.66 2.60 -0.01
N SER A 184 -20.19 1.43 0.36
CA SER A 184 -20.62 0.40 -0.57
C SER A 184 -22.14 0.27 -0.55
N VAL A 185 -22.76 0.41 -1.70
CA VAL A 185 -24.19 0.24 -1.91
C VAL A 185 -24.40 -1.06 -2.66
N GLY A 186 -24.88 -2.10 -1.97
CA GLY A 186 -25.26 -3.37 -2.58
C GLY A 186 -26.75 -3.40 -2.89
N GLN A 187 -27.09 -3.94 -4.05
CA GLN A 187 -28.48 -4.08 -4.48
C GLN A 187 -28.72 -5.42 -5.19
N VAL A 188 -29.95 -5.93 -5.04
CA VAL A 188 -30.43 -7.14 -5.73
C VAL A 188 -31.62 -6.74 -6.61
N PRO A 189 -31.45 -6.73 -7.95
CA PRO A 189 -32.51 -6.36 -8.88
C PRO A 189 -33.73 -7.29 -8.81
N THR A 190 -34.92 -6.74 -9.06
CA THR A 190 -36.18 -7.51 -9.10
C THR A 190 -36.23 -8.39 -10.36
N THR A 191 -35.69 -7.85 -11.44
CA THR A 191 -35.53 -8.40 -12.79
C THR A 191 -34.25 -7.78 -13.35
N ALA A 192 -33.64 -8.39 -14.37
CA ALA A 192 -32.40 -7.91 -14.97
C ALA A 192 -32.49 -6.47 -15.55
N THR A 193 -33.70 -5.88 -15.61
CA THR A 193 -33.96 -4.58 -16.23
C THR A 193 -34.66 -3.56 -15.31
N SER A 194 -34.94 -3.88 -14.03
CA SER A 194 -35.64 -2.94 -13.15
C SER A 194 -34.69 -1.94 -12.48
N SER A 195 -34.94 -0.64 -12.67
CA SER A 195 -34.21 0.47 -12.01
C SER A 195 -34.54 0.63 -10.51
N ALA A 196 -35.56 -0.07 -10.00
CA ALA A 196 -35.93 -0.08 -8.60
C ALA A 196 -35.51 -1.42 -7.95
N PRO A 197 -34.43 -1.48 -7.16
CA PRO A 197 -34.00 -2.72 -6.54
C PRO A 197 -34.96 -3.16 -5.40
N ASP A 198 -35.26 -4.45 -5.31
CA ASP A 198 -36.11 -5.02 -4.25
C ASP A 198 -35.40 -5.05 -2.90
N GLY A 199 -34.07 -5.07 -2.91
CA GLY A 199 -33.22 -4.97 -1.74
C GLY A 199 -32.07 -4.02 -2.02
N LYS A 200 -31.90 -3.00 -1.18
CA LYS A 200 -30.78 -2.06 -1.20
C LYS A 200 -30.20 -1.94 0.20
N ARG A 201 -28.90 -2.11 0.33
CA ARG A 201 -28.15 -1.92 1.59
C ARG A 201 -26.97 -1.01 1.34
N VAL A 202 -26.75 -0.09 2.28
CA VAL A 202 -25.62 0.83 2.27
C VAL A 202 -24.77 0.50 3.48
N ILE A 203 -23.52 0.17 3.25
CA ILE A 203 -22.50 -0.03 4.29
C ILE A 203 -21.52 1.13 4.17
N ARG A 204 -21.21 1.77 5.30
CA ARG A 204 -20.19 2.80 5.39
C ARG A 204 -19.11 2.32 6.35
N GLU A 205 -17.86 2.40 5.92
CA GLU A 205 -16.73 2.06 6.77
C GLU A 205 -15.61 3.10 6.64
N PRO A 206 -15.23 3.75 7.75
CA PRO A 206 -14.11 4.66 7.80
C PRO A 206 -12.81 3.88 7.97
N ILE A 207 -11.84 4.16 7.11
CA ILE A 207 -10.50 3.58 7.16
C ILE A 207 -9.51 4.69 7.47
N ALA A 208 -8.89 4.66 8.63
CA ALA A 208 -7.82 5.59 8.97
C ALA A 208 -6.66 5.48 7.97
N MET A 209 -6.26 6.60 7.37
CA MET A 209 -5.15 6.70 6.44
C MET A 209 -4.04 7.51 7.09
N GLY A 210 -2.83 6.94 7.20
CA GLY A 210 -1.63 7.73 7.53
C GLY A 210 -1.70 8.56 8.83
N MET A 211 -2.56 8.22 9.78
CA MET A 211 -2.68 8.94 11.06
C MET A 211 -1.53 8.53 11.98
N GLY A 212 -0.36 9.14 11.76
CA GLY A 212 0.74 9.34 12.72
C GLY A 212 0.91 8.34 13.87
N TYR A 213 1.03 7.05 13.56
CA TYR A 213 1.97 6.14 14.22
C TYR A 213 2.45 5.14 13.17
N LEU A 214 3.07 5.66 12.10
CA LEU A 214 4.07 4.85 11.43
C LEU A 214 5.26 4.86 12.39
N PRO A 215 5.65 3.74 13.05
CA PRO A 215 7.07 3.61 13.34
C PRO A 215 7.76 3.90 12.02
N VAL A 216 8.80 4.73 12.05
CA VAL A 216 9.75 4.89 10.95
C VAL A 216 9.89 3.51 10.27
N ASP A 217 9.45 3.42 9.00
CA ASP A 217 9.36 2.27 8.09
C ASP A 217 7.91 1.96 7.64
N ARG A 218 7.51 2.13 6.37
CA ARG A 218 7.83 1.15 5.31
C ARG A 218 7.40 1.53 3.86
N SER A 219 7.50 2.79 3.42
CA SER A 219 7.51 3.11 1.96
C SER A 219 8.90 3.43 1.42
N LEU A 220 9.81 3.91 2.27
CA LEU A 220 11.21 4.15 1.91
C LEU A 220 12.19 3.07 2.43
N PRO A 221 12.08 2.56 3.67
CA PRO A 221 13.13 1.68 4.19
C PRO A 221 12.84 0.19 3.95
N GLY A 222 11.58 -0.18 3.73
CA GLY A 222 11.18 -1.56 3.41
C GLY A 222 11.72 -2.06 2.06
N LEU A 223 12.06 -1.17 1.12
CA LEU A 223 12.76 -1.52 -0.12
C LEU A 223 14.28 -1.37 -0.01
N LEU A 224 14.78 -0.56 0.95
CA LEU A 224 16.20 -0.41 1.26
C LEU A 224 16.74 -1.54 2.15
N LEU A 225 15.85 -2.26 2.85
CA LEU A 225 16.17 -3.31 3.82
C LEU A 225 15.58 -4.68 3.46
N MET A 226 15.18 -4.92 2.20
CA MET A 226 14.80 -6.27 1.80
C MET A 226 15.99 -7.21 2.06
N PRO A 227 15.83 -8.29 2.84
CA PRO A 227 16.90 -9.24 3.03
C PRO A 227 17.19 -9.91 1.67
N ALA A 228 18.23 -9.46 1.00
CA ALA A 228 18.80 -10.17 -0.13
C ALA A 228 19.63 -11.32 0.46
N LEU A 229 19.25 -12.56 0.17
CA LEU A 229 20.13 -13.69 0.47
C LEU A 229 21.22 -13.68 -0.61
N ILE A 230 22.40 -13.15 -0.27
CA ILE A 230 23.54 -13.05 -1.19
C ILE A 230 24.54 -14.15 -0.85
N GLY A 231 24.60 -15.19 -1.69
CA GLY A 231 25.59 -16.25 -1.59
C GLY A 231 26.81 -15.96 -2.46
N ALA A 232 28.01 -16.06 -1.89
CA ALA A 232 29.26 -15.90 -2.63
C ALA A 232 29.56 -17.06 -3.60
N ASP A 233 28.83 -18.18 -3.51
CA ASP A 233 28.98 -19.40 -4.33
C ASP A 233 27.59 -20.02 -4.66
N ASN A 234 27.52 -21.30 -5.04
CA ASN A 234 26.27 -22.03 -5.27
C ASN A 234 25.37 -22.03 -4.02
N VAL A 235 24.13 -21.53 -4.14
CA VAL A 235 23.14 -21.54 -3.06
C VAL A 235 22.24 -22.76 -3.25
N ASN A 236 22.37 -23.75 -2.37
CA ASN A 236 21.58 -24.98 -2.42
C ASN A 236 20.58 -25.00 -1.26
N LEU A 237 19.32 -24.67 -1.54
CA LEU A 237 18.25 -24.69 -0.55
C LEU A 237 17.62 -26.08 -0.56
N ARG A 238 18.23 -27.01 0.20
CA ARG A 238 17.69 -28.36 0.42
C ARG A 238 17.09 -28.45 1.82
N ARG A 239 15.76 -28.56 1.89
CA ARG A 239 15.08 -29.17 3.04
C ARG A 239 13.93 -30.06 2.59
N THR A 240 14.03 -31.32 2.99
CA THR A 240 12.92 -32.27 3.02
C THR A 240 11.99 -31.93 4.19
N ASN A 241 10.73 -31.63 3.89
CA ASN A 241 9.59 -31.65 4.81
C ASN A 241 9.46 -30.56 5.90
N SER A 242 9.85 -29.32 5.61
CA SER A 242 9.34 -28.19 6.40
C SER A 242 8.94 -27.05 5.48
N VAL A 243 7.64 -26.74 5.48
CA VAL A 243 7.08 -25.57 4.81
C VAL A 243 7.79 -24.33 5.34
N ILE A 244 8.46 -23.57 4.47
CA ILE A 244 8.98 -22.24 4.79
C ILE A 244 7.77 -21.29 4.87
N ASN A 245 6.98 -21.41 5.94
CA ASN A 245 5.80 -20.58 6.17
C ASN A 245 6.09 -19.33 7.02
N ASN A 246 7.33 -19.13 7.45
CA ASN A 246 7.71 -18.04 8.36
C ASN A 246 8.37 -16.83 7.69
N ILE A 247 8.38 -16.76 6.35
CA ILE A 247 8.74 -15.53 5.62
C ILE A 247 7.57 -15.16 4.71
N ILE A 248 6.40 -14.92 5.32
CA ILE A 248 5.28 -14.28 4.63
C ILE A 248 5.43 -12.77 4.88
N ASP A 249 6.37 -12.13 4.19
CA ASP A 249 6.26 -10.69 3.94
C ASP A 249 5.59 -10.54 2.57
N PRO A 250 4.43 -9.87 2.45
CA PRO A 250 3.72 -9.68 1.17
C PRO A 250 4.52 -8.91 0.10
N ARG A 251 5.76 -8.51 0.38
CA ARG A 251 6.64 -7.72 -0.50
C ARG A 251 7.57 -8.55 -1.39
N GLY A 252 7.61 -9.87 -1.23
CA GLY A 252 8.49 -10.75 -2.00
C GLY A 252 9.94 -10.80 -1.48
N CYS A 253 10.68 -11.84 -1.87
CA CYS A 253 12.06 -12.13 -1.50
C CYS A 253 12.97 -12.16 -2.75
N ALA A 254 14.18 -11.60 -2.65
CA ALA A 254 15.20 -11.65 -3.69
C ALA A 254 16.39 -12.52 -3.25
N VAL A 255 16.79 -13.47 -4.09
CA VAL A 255 17.95 -14.36 -3.87
C VAL A 255 18.95 -14.11 -4.98
N ALA A 256 20.20 -13.77 -4.63
CA ALA A 256 21.29 -13.58 -5.58
C ALA A 256 22.47 -14.48 -5.20
N ALA A 257 23.01 -15.23 -6.15
CA ALA A 257 24.17 -16.09 -5.95
C ALA A 257 25.20 -15.86 -7.06
N ARG A 258 26.50 -15.94 -6.75
CA ARG A 258 27.54 -15.96 -7.80
C ARG A 258 27.55 -17.26 -8.60
N GLY A 259 27.00 -18.35 -8.03
CA GLY A 259 26.82 -19.66 -8.68
C GLY A 259 25.35 -20.00 -8.99
N SER A 260 25.06 -21.28 -9.24
CA SER A 260 23.69 -21.77 -9.47
C SER A 260 22.84 -21.75 -8.19
N VAL A 261 21.57 -21.37 -8.31
CA VAL A 261 20.55 -21.54 -7.27
C VAL A 261 19.79 -22.84 -7.54
N SER A 262 19.90 -23.82 -6.65
CA SER A 262 19.20 -25.11 -6.76
C SER A 262 18.16 -25.23 -5.65
N LEU A 263 16.89 -25.37 -6.03
CA LEU A 263 15.77 -25.71 -5.15
C LEU A 263 15.55 -27.22 -5.22
N GLY A 264 15.92 -27.96 -4.17
CA GLY A 264 15.79 -29.42 -4.15
C GLY A 264 14.54 -29.89 -3.40
N GLY A 265 13.51 -30.34 -4.12
CA GLY A 265 12.32 -31.00 -3.58
C GLY A 265 11.27 -31.28 -4.67
N ALA A 266 10.63 -32.45 -4.66
CA ALA A 266 9.71 -32.90 -5.73
C ALA A 266 8.37 -32.15 -5.82
N SER A 267 8.17 -31.09 -5.02
CA SER A 267 6.94 -30.31 -4.93
C SER A 267 7.15 -28.94 -4.28
N SER A 268 8.24 -28.26 -4.62
CA SER A 268 8.54 -26.94 -4.07
C SER A 268 7.94 -25.83 -4.96
N THR A 269 6.81 -25.26 -4.56
CA THR A 269 6.32 -23.98 -5.12
C THR A 269 7.12 -22.86 -4.46
N ALA A 270 8.02 -22.20 -5.20
CA ALA A 270 8.74 -21.05 -4.67
C ALA A 270 7.80 -19.82 -4.68
N ILE A 271 7.51 -19.28 -3.49
CA ILE A 271 6.81 -18.00 -3.32
C ILE A 271 7.86 -16.89 -3.17
N CYS A 272 8.85 -16.85 -4.06
CA CYS A 272 9.71 -15.68 -4.22
C CYS A 272 9.51 -15.19 -5.66
N LYS A 273 9.20 -13.89 -5.79
CA LYS A 273 8.84 -13.24 -7.06
C LYS A 273 10.01 -13.15 -8.05
N SER A 274 11.24 -13.53 -7.67
CA SER A 274 12.38 -13.63 -8.59
C SER A 274 13.37 -14.72 -8.18
N ILE A 275 13.66 -15.65 -9.10
CA ILE A 275 14.81 -16.57 -9.04
C ILE A 275 15.55 -16.42 -10.37
N SER A 276 16.76 -15.86 -10.37
CA SER A 276 17.59 -15.82 -11.58
C SER A 276 18.51 -17.06 -11.61
N ASN A 277 18.31 -17.94 -12.58
CA ASN A 277 19.26 -18.99 -12.95
C ASN A 277 19.83 -18.63 -14.34
N PRO A 278 21.16 -18.52 -14.52
CA PRO A 278 21.75 -18.18 -15.81
C PRO A 278 21.48 -19.21 -16.93
N ASN A 279 20.92 -20.38 -16.62
CA ASN A 279 20.77 -21.49 -17.56
C ASN A 279 19.33 -21.90 -17.91
N ASN A 280 18.29 -21.20 -17.45
CA ASN A 280 16.91 -21.49 -17.88
C ASN A 280 16.05 -20.23 -17.95
N VAL A 281 15.48 -20.00 -19.14
CA VAL A 281 14.68 -18.82 -19.50
C VAL A 281 13.22 -19.00 -19.05
N TRP A 282 12.68 -18.05 -18.30
CA TRP A 282 11.24 -17.86 -18.11
C TRP A 282 10.86 -16.49 -18.69
N SER A 283 10.16 -16.50 -19.82
CA SER A 283 9.71 -15.28 -20.50
C SER A 283 8.34 -14.86 -19.98
N GLY A 284 8.28 -13.90 -19.06
CA GLY A 284 7.00 -13.26 -18.72
C GLY A 284 7.01 -12.48 -17.42
N ASP A 285 7.65 -11.30 -17.36
CA ASP A 285 7.49 -10.39 -16.21
C ASP A 285 7.51 -8.89 -16.61
N THR A 286 6.44 -8.43 -17.28
CA THR A 286 6.16 -7.00 -17.52
C THR A 286 5.78 -6.20 -16.25
N GLU A 287 5.70 -6.84 -15.08
CA GLU A 287 5.23 -6.21 -13.82
C GLU A 287 6.37 -5.51 -13.04
N ILE A 288 7.63 -5.88 -13.31
CA ILE A 288 8.80 -5.33 -12.61
C ILE A 288 9.18 -3.93 -13.15
N SER A 289 9.10 -3.73 -14.47
CA SER A 289 9.43 -2.44 -15.10
C SER A 289 8.52 -1.31 -14.62
N ASN A 290 7.23 -1.57 -14.47
CA ASN A 290 6.24 -0.58 -14.03
C ASN A 290 6.46 -0.10 -12.59
N ASN A 291 6.84 -1.00 -11.67
CA ASN A 291 7.08 -0.64 -10.28
C ASN A 291 8.38 0.16 -10.12
N LEU A 292 9.44 -0.19 -10.88
CA LEU A 292 10.70 0.52 -10.81
C LEU A 292 10.63 1.90 -11.50
N ALA A 293 9.89 2.02 -12.62
CA ALA A 293 9.62 3.30 -13.27
C ALA A 293 8.80 4.23 -12.36
N THR A 294 7.75 3.72 -11.72
CA THR A 294 6.95 4.49 -10.74
C THR A 294 7.77 4.92 -9.54
N PHE A 295 8.66 4.05 -9.05
CA PHE A 295 9.61 4.39 -7.99
C PHE A 295 10.58 5.50 -8.42
N HIS A 296 11.18 5.39 -9.61
CA HIS A 296 12.10 6.39 -10.16
C HIS A 296 11.40 7.75 -10.28
N SER A 297 10.21 7.79 -10.89
CA SER A 297 9.43 9.03 -11.02
C SER A 297 9.03 9.62 -9.68
N TYR A 298 8.56 8.79 -8.73
CA TYR A 298 8.15 9.27 -7.41
C TYR A 298 9.35 9.78 -6.62
N PHE A 299 10.43 9.00 -6.54
CA PHE A 299 11.61 9.33 -5.75
C PHE A 299 12.26 10.64 -6.22
N PHE A 300 12.43 10.81 -7.54
CA PHE A 300 13.04 12.01 -8.10
C PHE A 300 12.08 13.21 -8.23
N SER A 301 10.78 13.02 -7.98
CA SER A 301 9.81 14.12 -7.84
C SER A 301 9.81 14.79 -6.46
N GLN A 302 10.37 14.14 -5.43
CA GLN A 302 10.40 14.69 -4.07
C GLN A 302 11.44 15.81 -3.95
N SER A 303 11.11 16.87 -3.20
CA SER A 303 12.09 17.92 -2.92
C SER A 303 13.21 17.37 -2.04
N LEU A 304 14.40 17.98 -2.14
CA LEU A 304 15.52 17.62 -1.26
C LEU A 304 15.14 17.74 0.21
N THR A 305 14.44 18.81 0.55
CA THR A 305 14.00 19.14 1.90
C THR A 305 13.07 18.07 2.45
N ASP A 306 12.14 17.57 1.63
CA ASP A 306 11.18 16.54 2.06
C ASP A 306 11.87 15.21 2.34
N MET A 307 12.77 14.78 1.45
CA MET A 307 13.54 13.56 1.68
C MET A 307 14.47 13.68 2.88
N GLN A 308 15.05 14.86 3.11
CA GLN A 308 15.90 15.14 4.26
C GLN A 308 15.13 15.07 5.59
N ASN A 309 13.92 15.61 5.62
CA ASN A 309 13.07 15.61 6.81
C ASN A 309 12.51 14.22 7.13
N ALA A 310 12.47 13.31 6.16
CA ALA A 310 11.94 11.97 6.30
C ALA A 310 12.92 10.94 6.90
N VAL A 311 14.23 11.25 6.98
CA VAL A 311 15.25 10.28 7.44
C VAL A 311 15.87 10.70 8.78
N PRO A 312 15.51 10.03 9.89
CA PRO A 312 15.90 10.44 11.25
C PRO A 312 17.40 10.27 11.57
N LEU A 313 18.11 9.36 10.90
CA LEU A 313 19.56 9.15 11.04
C LEU A 313 20.33 9.63 9.81
N SER A 314 20.18 10.92 9.53
CA SER A 314 20.81 11.57 8.38
C SER A 314 21.97 12.48 8.80
N CYS A 315 23.12 12.29 8.16
CA CYS A 315 24.29 13.13 8.34
C CYS A 315 24.51 13.99 7.09
N ARG A 316 24.90 15.25 7.28
CA ARG A 316 25.04 16.22 6.18
C ARG A 316 26.48 16.70 6.10
N THR A 317 26.99 16.83 4.88
CA THR A 317 28.24 17.55 4.63
C THR A 317 28.26 18.18 3.24
N THR A 318 28.90 19.32 3.12
CA THR A 318 29.30 19.94 1.84
C THR A 318 30.78 19.68 1.54
N ASN A 319 31.54 19.15 2.50
CA ASN A 319 32.97 18.88 2.38
C ASN A 319 33.19 17.42 1.97
N SER A 320 33.72 17.21 0.77
CA SER A 320 34.00 15.88 0.23
C SER A 320 34.95 15.06 1.12
N ALA A 321 35.87 15.71 1.84
CA ALA A 321 36.79 15.05 2.76
C ALA A 321 36.09 14.40 3.98
N GLN A 322 34.87 14.86 4.33
CA GLN A 322 34.12 14.30 5.46
C GLN A 322 33.27 13.08 5.09
N ILE A 323 33.04 12.82 3.80
CA ILE A 323 32.15 11.73 3.34
C ILE A 323 32.61 10.38 3.88
N ASN A 324 33.92 10.10 3.87
CA ASN A 324 34.45 8.84 4.40
C ASN A 324 34.16 8.68 5.89
N ASN A 325 34.37 9.72 6.68
CA ASN A 325 34.11 9.69 8.13
C ASN A 325 32.62 9.51 8.43
N LEU A 326 31.73 10.09 7.60
CA LEU A 326 30.29 9.92 7.76
C LEU A 326 29.82 8.53 7.30
N LEU A 327 30.37 8.02 6.20
CA LEU A 327 30.12 6.65 5.73
C LEU A 327 30.72 5.58 6.63
N THR A 328 31.63 5.91 7.55
CA THR A 328 32.08 4.97 8.59
C THR A 328 31.48 5.23 9.98
N SER A 329 30.74 6.34 10.16
CA SER A 329 30.11 6.69 11.44
C SER A 329 28.92 5.77 11.78
N PRO A 330 28.85 5.16 12.98
CA PRO A 330 27.72 4.32 13.37
C PRO A 330 26.40 5.09 13.51
N ASN A 331 26.45 6.42 13.55
CA ASN A 331 25.29 7.30 13.72
C ASN A 331 24.72 7.81 12.39
N CYS A 332 25.25 7.38 11.25
CA CYS A 332 24.88 7.85 9.93
C CYS A 332 24.50 6.68 9.04
N ASP A 333 23.20 6.46 8.85
CA ASP A 333 22.68 5.47 7.89
C ASP A 333 22.57 6.08 6.48
N VAL A 334 22.24 7.38 6.43
CA VAL A 334 22.15 8.16 5.19
C VAL A 334 23.06 9.37 5.25
N VAL A 335 23.97 9.48 4.28
CA VAL A 335 24.86 10.63 4.12
C VAL A 335 24.34 11.49 2.98
N TRP A 336 23.97 12.73 3.31
CA TRP A 336 23.60 13.75 2.35
C TRP A 336 24.82 14.57 1.98
N TYR A 337 25.13 14.59 0.69
CA TYR A 337 26.21 15.38 0.14
C TYR A 337 25.69 16.35 -0.92
N ASN A 338 25.94 17.64 -0.70
CA ASN A 338 25.66 18.69 -1.67
C ASN A 338 26.99 19.37 -2.08
N PRO A 339 27.50 19.11 -3.30
CA PRO A 339 28.72 19.77 -3.78
C PRO A 339 28.53 21.25 -4.19
N GLY A 340 27.30 21.78 -4.11
CA GLY A 340 26.96 23.03 -4.79
C GLY A 340 27.02 22.83 -6.32
N SER A 341 27.76 23.70 -7.02
CA SER A 341 27.99 23.59 -8.46
C SER A 341 29.12 22.63 -8.84
N GLY A 342 29.83 22.06 -7.86
CA GLY A 342 30.96 21.16 -8.08
C GLY A 342 30.55 19.75 -8.46
N THR A 343 31.53 18.99 -8.98
CA THR A 343 31.40 17.54 -9.15
C THR A 343 32.09 16.84 -7.99
N LEU A 344 31.40 15.94 -7.29
CA LEU A 344 32.04 15.13 -6.25
C LEU A 344 33.02 14.15 -6.90
N GLN A 345 34.27 14.15 -6.47
CA GLN A 345 35.12 12.97 -6.62
C GLN A 345 35.03 12.15 -5.34
N LEU A 346 34.54 10.92 -5.44
CA LEU A 346 34.52 10.03 -4.28
C LEU A 346 35.97 9.72 -3.89
N PRO A 347 36.38 9.99 -2.64
CA PRO A 347 37.63 9.41 -2.14
C PRO A 347 37.54 7.88 -2.21
N ASN A 348 38.69 7.20 -2.27
CA ASN A 348 38.71 5.73 -2.20
C ASN A 348 37.97 5.28 -0.93
N LEU A 349 36.82 4.65 -1.13
CA LEU A 349 35.98 4.11 -0.07
C LEU A 349 36.53 2.74 0.29
N THR A 350 37.00 2.57 1.53
CA THR A 350 37.35 1.28 2.11
C THR A 350 36.31 0.96 3.18
N PRO A 351 35.19 0.30 2.84
CA PRO A 351 34.12 0.03 3.79
C PRO A 351 34.58 -0.99 4.84
N ASP A 352 34.20 -0.75 6.10
CA ASP A 352 34.38 -1.73 7.17
C ASP A 352 33.41 -2.92 6.93
N PRO A 353 33.90 -4.17 6.83
CA PRO A 353 33.08 -5.38 6.60
C PRO A 353 31.95 -5.57 7.62
N ASN A 354 32.05 -4.96 8.80
CA ASN A 354 31.09 -5.15 9.88
C ASN A 354 30.00 -4.06 9.93
N GLN A 355 30.02 -3.09 9.00
CA GLN A 355 29.05 -2.00 8.98
C GLN A 355 27.88 -2.25 8.04
N LYS A 356 26.70 -1.77 8.45
CA LYS A 356 25.46 -1.86 7.67
C LYS A 356 25.60 -1.14 6.32
N VAL A 357 24.83 -1.59 5.31
CA VAL A 357 24.67 -0.90 4.02
C VAL A 357 24.27 0.55 4.26
N LYS A 358 25.09 1.48 3.77
CA LYS A 358 24.81 2.91 3.85
C LYS A 358 24.33 3.47 2.53
N THR A 359 23.51 4.51 2.63
CA THR A 359 23.04 5.25 1.46
C THR A 359 23.75 6.59 1.37
N LEU A 360 24.41 6.85 0.26
CA LEU A 360 24.95 8.16 -0.09
C LEU A 360 24.00 8.85 -1.07
N ILE A 361 23.54 10.05 -0.74
CA ILE A 361 22.69 10.87 -1.62
C ILE A 361 23.47 12.10 -2.06
N VAL A 362 23.69 12.21 -3.37
CA VAL A 362 24.41 13.29 -4.03
C VAL A 362 23.41 14.19 -4.75
N ASP A 363 23.33 15.45 -4.33
CA ASP A 363 22.32 16.41 -4.80
C ASP A 363 22.62 16.99 -6.21
N ASN A 364 23.76 16.63 -6.81
CA ASN A 364 24.17 17.10 -8.13
C ASN A 364 24.93 15.99 -8.89
N ASN A 365 25.99 16.36 -9.62
CA ASN A 365 26.81 15.43 -10.40
C ASN A 365 27.81 14.67 -9.52
N LEU A 366 27.99 13.39 -9.85
CA LEU A 366 28.96 12.50 -9.22
C LEU A 366 29.98 12.03 -10.25
N THR A 367 31.27 12.25 -9.98
CA THR A 367 32.35 11.58 -10.70
C THR A 367 32.97 10.50 -9.81
N VAL A 368 32.95 9.26 -10.29
CA VAL A 368 33.60 8.14 -9.61
C VAL A 368 34.99 8.00 -10.22
N PRO A 369 36.07 8.30 -9.46
CA PRO A 369 37.43 8.11 -9.96
C PRO A 369 37.75 6.61 -10.09
N SER A 370 38.85 6.31 -10.80
CA SER A 370 39.35 4.94 -10.89
C SER A 370 39.75 4.41 -9.51
N GLY A 371 39.39 3.16 -9.19
CA GLY A 371 39.82 2.50 -7.96
C GLY A 371 38.83 2.55 -6.80
N VAL A 372 37.56 2.96 -7.02
CA VAL A 372 36.49 2.77 -6.03
C VAL A 372 36.11 1.29 -5.96
N SER A 373 36.92 0.52 -5.24
CA SER A 373 36.71 -0.89 -4.96
C SER A 373 36.19 -1.03 -3.54
N MET A 374 34.98 -1.59 -3.39
CA MET A 374 34.48 -1.97 -2.08
C MET A 374 35.14 -3.28 -1.66
N THR A 375 36.17 -3.20 -0.82
CA THR A 375 37.05 -4.33 -0.53
C THR A 375 36.43 -5.47 0.27
N ASN A 376 35.14 -5.42 0.67
CA ASN A 376 34.55 -6.41 1.58
C ASN A 376 33.04 -6.70 1.39
N GLY A 377 32.53 -6.66 0.16
CA GLY A 377 31.30 -7.38 -0.22
C GLY A 377 29.94 -6.79 0.20
N GLN A 378 29.88 -5.73 1.01
CA GLN A 378 28.64 -4.97 1.26
C GLN A 378 28.56 -3.83 0.25
N PRO A 379 27.59 -3.78 -0.69
CA PRO A 379 27.48 -2.68 -1.66
C PRO A 379 26.94 -1.40 -1.00
N VAL A 380 27.53 -0.23 -1.31
CA VAL A 380 26.96 1.09 -0.97
C VAL A 380 25.85 1.40 -1.97
N LYS A 381 24.73 1.93 -1.47
CA LYS A 381 23.69 2.50 -2.32
C LYS A 381 23.98 3.97 -2.56
N ILE A 382 24.12 4.36 -3.82
CA ILE A 382 24.43 5.72 -4.24
C ILE A 382 23.24 6.25 -5.05
N ILE A 383 22.68 7.37 -4.60
CA ILE A 383 21.59 8.07 -5.26
C ILE A 383 22.15 9.40 -5.78
N VAL A 384 22.06 9.63 -7.08
CA VAL A 384 22.61 10.80 -7.77
C VAL A 384 21.45 11.53 -8.46
N LYS A 385 21.20 12.79 -8.07
CA LYS A 385 20.09 13.58 -8.61
C LYS A 385 20.30 14.19 -9.99
N ASN A 386 21.54 14.23 -10.47
CA ASN A 386 21.79 14.76 -11.80
C ASN A 386 22.44 13.70 -12.68
N SER A 387 23.75 13.75 -12.81
CA SER A 387 24.49 12.83 -13.68
C SER A 387 25.62 12.11 -12.94
N LEU A 388 25.81 10.84 -13.28
CA LEU A 388 26.93 10.01 -12.83
C LEU A 388 27.95 9.92 -13.96
N THR A 389 29.23 10.13 -13.69
CA THR A 389 30.32 9.91 -14.66
C THR A 389 31.38 9.02 -14.03
N THR A 390 31.72 7.89 -14.64
CA THR A 390 32.87 7.08 -14.18
C THR A 390 34.13 7.53 -14.92
N ALA A 391 35.28 7.58 -14.23
CA ALA A 391 36.54 7.92 -14.85
C ALA A 391 36.99 6.81 -15.84
N THR A 392 37.80 7.18 -16.84
CA THR A 392 38.45 6.21 -17.73
C THR A 392 39.35 5.26 -16.95
N ASN A 393 39.38 3.98 -17.32
CA ASN A 393 40.16 2.91 -16.67
C ASN A 393 39.76 2.67 -15.20
N SER A 394 38.49 2.91 -14.85
CA SER A 394 37.97 2.56 -13.54
C SER A 394 37.73 1.06 -13.45
N ASN A 395 38.77 0.34 -13.05
CA ASN A 395 38.65 -1.09 -12.81
C ASN A 395 37.72 -1.35 -11.61
N ASN A 396 36.60 -2.01 -11.89
CA ASN A 396 35.66 -2.62 -10.95
C ASN A 396 35.04 -1.69 -9.90
N ILE A 397 33.98 -0.96 -10.28
CA ILE A 397 33.14 -0.19 -9.36
C ILE A 397 32.05 -1.10 -8.79
N TYR A 398 32.00 -1.28 -7.47
CA TYR A 398 30.96 -2.09 -6.81
C TYR A 398 29.97 -1.17 -6.08
N ALA A 399 28.79 -0.92 -6.64
CA ALA A 399 27.74 -0.13 -5.97
C ALA A 399 26.38 -0.25 -6.67
N PHE A 400 25.32 0.08 -5.95
CA PHE A 400 23.99 0.28 -6.52
C PHE A 400 23.77 1.75 -6.82
N PHE A 401 23.65 2.12 -8.09
CA PHE A 401 23.44 3.50 -8.50
C PHE A 401 21.99 3.74 -8.90
N TYR A 402 21.41 4.81 -8.37
CA TYR A 402 20.12 5.35 -8.79
C TYR A 402 20.39 6.78 -9.28
N VAL A 403 20.30 6.99 -10.59
CA VAL A 403 20.71 8.24 -11.23
C VAL A 403 19.50 8.86 -11.92
N GLN A 404 19.21 10.13 -11.63
CA GLN A 404 18.03 10.80 -12.17
C GLN A 404 18.12 10.99 -13.67
N ASN A 405 19.23 11.55 -14.17
CA ASN A 405 19.34 11.97 -15.57
C ASN A 405 20.25 11.02 -16.36
N THR A 406 21.56 11.17 -16.25
CA THR A 406 22.50 10.51 -17.17
C THR A 406 23.63 9.81 -16.45
N THR A 407 23.88 8.55 -16.79
CA THR A 407 25.09 7.81 -16.40
C THR A 407 26.03 7.73 -17.59
N THR A 408 27.19 8.37 -17.49
CA THR A 408 28.27 8.29 -18.48
C THR A 408 29.34 7.33 -17.97
N LEU A 409 29.51 6.19 -18.65
CA LEU A 409 30.56 5.23 -18.32
C LEU A 409 31.85 5.60 -19.06
N GLY A 410 32.90 5.87 -18.31
CA GLY A 410 34.25 6.07 -18.83
C GLY A 410 34.78 4.81 -19.50
N ARG A 411 35.68 4.99 -20.48
CA ARG A 411 36.34 3.90 -21.21
C ARG A 411 36.92 2.85 -20.25
N ASP A 412 36.78 1.57 -20.60
CA ASP A 412 37.30 0.42 -19.85
C ASP A 412 36.84 0.38 -18.37
N SER A 413 35.71 1.01 -18.06
CA SER A 413 35.06 0.90 -16.74
C SER A 413 34.22 -0.37 -16.69
N THR A 414 34.34 -1.14 -15.60
CA THR A 414 33.39 -2.22 -15.29
C THR A 414 32.66 -1.87 -14.01
N LEU A 415 31.33 -1.87 -14.07
CA LEU A 415 30.46 -1.62 -12.92
C LEU A 415 29.78 -2.93 -12.52
N TYR A 416 29.96 -3.32 -11.27
CA TYR A 416 29.39 -4.51 -10.64
C TYR A 416 28.30 -4.06 -9.67
N GLY A 417 27.04 -4.39 -9.98
CA GLY A 417 25.88 -3.98 -9.19
C GLY A 417 24.65 -3.80 -10.06
N ALA A 418 23.82 -2.82 -9.71
CA ALA A 418 22.70 -2.37 -10.54
C ALA A 418 22.79 -0.85 -10.75
N VAL A 419 22.46 -0.40 -11.96
CA VAL A 419 22.30 1.01 -12.29
C VAL A 419 20.86 1.20 -12.77
N ALA A 420 20.11 2.05 -12.08
CA ALA A 420 18.84 2.57 -12.54
C ALA A 420 19.05 4.02 -12.96
N SER A 421 19.03 4.30 -14.27
CA SER A 421 19.29 5.63 -14.81
C SER A 421 18.38 5.91 -16.00
N PHE A 422 17.94 7.16 -16.15
CA PHE A 422 17.10 7.53 -17.29
C PHE A 422 17.86 7.36 -18.63
N ASN A 423 19.08 7.92 -18.72
CA ASN A 423 19.97 7.74 -19.86
C ASN A 423 21.29 7.09 -19.45
N VAL A 424 21.76 6.11 -20.24
CA VAL A 424 23.14 5.61 -20.13
C VAL A 424 23.91 5.88 -21.40
N ILE A 425 25.08 6.51 -21.24
CA ILE A 425 25.99 6.90 -22.30
C ILE A 425 27.31 6.17 -22.11
N ALA A 426 27.68 5.38 -23.11
CA ALA A 426 29.03 4.84 -23.24
C ALA A 426 29.98 5.91 -23.77
N GLY A 427 31.04 6.24 -23.02
CA GLY A 427 32.05 7.21 -23.41
C GLY A 427 32.71 6.89 -24.76
N SER A 428 32.98 7.92 -25.56
CA SER A 428 33.44 7.83 -26.95
C SER A 428 34.94 7.53 -27.08
N ALA A 429 35.37 6.26 -27.01
CA ALA A 429 36.66 5.85 -27.57
C ALA A 429 36.75 4.32 -27.69
N GLN A 430 37.44 3.84 -28.72
CA GLN A 430 37.78 2.43 -28.99
C GLN A 430 38.24 1.69 -27.72
N GLY A 431 37.31 1.02 -27.04
CA GLY A 431 37.52 0.25 -25.82
C GLY A 431 36.21 -0.45 -25.45
N GLY A 432 36.29 -1.71 -25.02
CA GLY A 432 35.11 -2.50 -24.68
C GLY A 432 34.51 -2.00 -23.36
N ILE A 433 33.21 -1.66 -23.36
CA ILE A 433 32.49 -1.34 -22.12
C ILE A 433 31.74 -2.60 -21.70
N THR A 434 32.35 -3.38 -20.81
CA THR A 434 31.69 -4.54 -20.22
C THR A 434 30.86 -4.09 -19.04
N VAL A 435 29.54 -4.33 -19.07
CA VAL A 435 28.66 -4.00 -17.96
C VAL A 435 27.98 -5.25 -17.43
N ASN A 436 28.58 -5.83 -16.40
CA ASN A 436 28.11 -7.05 -15.76
C ASN A 436 27.06 -6.69 -14.70
N TYR A 437 25.81 -6.55 -15.14
CA TYR A 437 24.67 -6.30 -14.27
C TYR A 437 24.03 -7.60 -13.78
N THR A 438 23.51 -7.56 -12.54
CA THR A 438 22.52 -8.53 -12.07
C THR A 438 21.11 -8.12 -12.52
N GLN A 439 20.81 -6.81 -12.57
CA GLN A 439 19.58 -6.20 -13.12
C GLN A 439 19.88 -4.77 -13.60
N ALA A 440 19.28 -4.33 -14.70
CA ALA A 440 19.42 -2.98 -15.23
C ALA A 440 18.10 -2.49 -15.86
N VAL A 441 17.74 -1.23 -15.63
CA VAL A 441 16.55 -0.59 -16.20
C VAL A 441 16.95 0.78 -16.72
N PHE A 442 16.72 1.01 -18.02
CA PHE A 442 17.08 2.23 -18.72
C PHE A 442 15.95 2.62 -19.66
N ASP A 443 15.66 3.92 -19.78
CA ASP A 443 14.72 4.43 -20.79
C ASP A 443 15.42 4.56 -22.16
N ARG A 444 16.71 4.94 -22.14
CA ARG A 444 17.52 5.06 -23.36
C ARG A 444 18.98 4.68 -23.15
N LEU A 445 19.45 3.76 -23.99
CA LEU A 445 20.86 3.41 -24.12
C LEU A 445 21.44 4.02 -25.40
N SER A 446 22.55 4.76 -25.31
CA SER A 446 23.23 5.33 -26.47
C SER A 446 24.74 5.09 -26.41
N ALA A 447 25.31 4.66 -27.55
CA ALA A 447 26.74 4.45 -27.73
C ALA A 447 27.24 5.26 -28.93
N SER A 448 28.39 5.91 -28.78
CA SER A 448 28.97 6.82 -29.78
C SER A 448 29.95 6.15 -30.75
N SER A 449 30.27 4.86 -30.57
CA SER A 449 31.04 4.00 -31.49
C SER A 449 30.94 2.52 -31.04
N THR A 450 31.74 1.60 -31.60
CA THR A 450 31.77 0.12 -31.36
C THR A 450 31.97 -0.27 -29.88
N ALA A 451 30.97 -0.01 -29.04
CA ALA A 451 30.90 -0.46 -27.66
C ALA A 451 30.19 -1.80 -27.62
N THR A 452 30.91 -2.86 -27.23
CA THR A 452 30.30 -4.16 -26.95
C THR A 452 29.71 -4.12 -25.56
N VAL A 453 28.40 -3.87 -25.45
CA VAL A 453 27.69 -3.97 -24.16
C VAL A 453 27.36 -5.45 -23.93
N SER A 454 28.20 -6.13 -23.17
CA SER A 454 27.93 -7.52 -22.74
C SER A 454 27.13 -7.49 -21.45
N MET A 455 25.83 -7.79 -21.51
CA MET A 455 24.94 -7.92 -20.35
C MET A 455 24.71 -9.40 -20.03
N THR A 456 24.81 -9.75 -18.75
CA THR A 456 24.65 -11.15 -18.28
C THR A 456 23.23 -11.49 -17.82
N SER A 457 22.28 -10.54 -17.85
CA SER A 457 20.87 -10.74 -17.50
C SER A 457 19.92 -9.77 -18.25
N GLU A 458 18.60 -9.95 -18.07
CA GLU A 458 17.51 -9.32 -18.84
C GLU A 458 17.56 -7.78 -18.90
N VAL A 459 17.20 -7.24 -20.08
CA VAL A 459 17.01 -5.80 -20.34
C VAL A 459 15.52 -5.52 -20.41
N TYR A 460 15.05 -4.62 -19.55
CA TYR A 460 13.70 -4.06 -19.64
C TYR A 460 13.81 -2.64 -20.20
N ASN A 461 13.30 -2.45 -21.42
CA ASN A 461 12.98 -1.13 -21.98
C ASN A 461 11.59 -0.72 -21.48
#